data_AF-A0A1Q7MS55-F1
#
_entry.id   AF-A0A1Q7MS55-F1
#
_cell.length_a   1.000
_cell.length_b   1.000
_cell.length_c   1.000
_cell.angle_alpha   90.00
_cell.angle_beta   90.00
_cell.angle_gamma   90.00
#
_symmetry.space_group_name_H-M   'P 1'
#
loop_
_entity.id
_entity.type
_entity.pdbx_description
1 polymer ?
#
loop_
_entity_poly.entity_id
_entity_poly.type
_entity_poly.pdbx_seq_one_letter_code
_entity_poly.pdbx_strand_id
1 'polypeptide(L)'
;MRPRQQILDNLDAVYREAYERAKATKDDRRMADLDAAYQREQLLLEVLLDIRDGLSEPKHKPPSDPTGNPLAALDTIRRITKLR
;
A
#
# COMPACT_ATOMS: atom_id res chain seq x y z
N MET A 1 4.19 -10.09 5.57
CA MET A 1 3.17 -9.80 4.54
C MET A 1 3.49 -10.61 3.29
N ARG A 2 2.47 -11.13 2.58
CA ARG A 2 2.69 -11.72 1.25
C ARG A 2 3.14 -10.61 0.27
N PRO A 3 4.21 -10.81 -0.53
CA PRO A 3 4.62 -9.84 -1.54
C PRO A 3 3.48 -9.54 -2.51
N ARG A 4 3.32 -8.26 -2.91
CA ARG A 4 2.29 -7.81 -3.86
C ARG A 4 2.27 -8.66 -5.13
N GLN A 5 3.46 -8.90 -5.69
CA GLN A 5 3.64 -9.69 -6.90
C GLN A 5 3.05 -11.10 -6.75
N GLN A 6 3.30 -11.76 -5.62
CA GLN A 6 2.80 -13.12 -5.37
C GLN A 6 1.26 -13.19 -5.30
N ILE A 7 0.58 -12.11 -4.89
CA ILE A 7 -0.89 -12.08 -4.92
C ILE A 7 -1.38 -11.97 -6.36
N LEU A 8 -0.75 -11.11 -7.17
CA LEU A 8 -1.09 -10.92 -8.58
C LEU A 8 -0.83 -12.18 -9.41
N ASP A 9 0.32 -12.83 -9.21
CA ASP A 9 0.68 -14.06 -9.92
C ASP A 9 -0.32 -15.19 -9.62
N ASN A 10 -0.79 -15.28 -8.37
CA ASN A 10 -1.80 -16.26 -7.99
C ASN A 10 -3.16 -15.97 -8.63
N LEU A 11 -3.56 -14.69 -8.71
CA LEU A 11 -4.80 -14.30 -9.38
C LEU A 11 -4.74 -14.65 -10.88
N ASP A 12 -3.63 -14.29 -11.53
CA ASP A 12 -3.39 -14.59 -12.95
C ASP A 12 -3.45 -16.09 -13.23
N ALA A 13 -2.75 -16.90 -12.42
CA ALA A 13 -2.74 -18.36 -12.59
C ALA A 13 -4.15 -18.97 -12.53
N VAL A 14 -4.96 -18.56 -11.55
CA VAL A 14 -6.32 -19.10 -11.35
C VAL A 14 -7.24 -18.76 -12.52
N TYR A 15 -7.24 -17.50 -12.96
CA TYR A 15 -8.09 -17.07 -14.07
C TYR A 15 -7.63 -17.65 -15.40
N ARG A 16 -6.32 -17.73 -15.63
CA ARG A 16 -5.77 -18.33 -16.84
C ARG A 16 -6.11 -19.81 -16.95
N GLU A 17 -6.00 -20.57 -15.86
CA GLU A 17 -6.37 -21.98 -15.85
C GLU A 17 -7.89 -22.15 -16.13
N ALA A 18 -8.73 -21.32 -15.51
CA ALA A 18 -10.17 -21.35 -15.76
C ALA A 18 -10.53 -20.99 -17.21
N TYR A 19 -9.82 -20.02 -17.79
CA TYR A 19 -10.01 -19.59 -19.16
C TYR A 19 -9.61 -20.68 -20.15
N GLU A 20 -8.45 -21.32 -19.96
CA GLU A 20 -8.02 -22.43 -20.83
C GLU A 20 -9.00 -23.62 -20.76
N ARG A 21 -9.58 -23.90 -19.58
CA ARG A 21 -10.66 -24.90 -19.47
C ARG A 21 -11.91 -24.51 -20.25
N ALA A 22 -12.35 -23.25 -20.16
CA ALA A 22 -13.53 -22.76 -20.91
C ALA A 22 -13.28 -22.77 -22.43
N LYS A 23 -12.06 -22.40 -22.84
CA LYS A 23 -11.60 -22.44 -24.23
C LYS A 23 -11.58 -23.87 -24.78
N ALA A 24 -11.13 -24.84 -23.99
CA ALA A 24 -11.15 -26.25 -24.38
C ALA A 24 -12.57 -26.77 -24.66
N THR A 25 -13.57 -26.23 -23.96
CA THR A 25 -14.99 -26.54 -24.18
C THR A 25 -15.69 -25.61 -25.18
N LYS A 26 -14.97 -24.64 -25.78
CA LYS A 26 -15.52 -23.60 -26.67
C LYS A 26 -16.69 -22.82 -26.05
N ASP A 27 -16.60 -22.54 -24.76
CA ASP A 27 -17.62 -21.80 -24.03
C ASP A 27 -17.29 -20.30 -24.05
N ASP A 28 -17.67 -19.63 -25.14
CA ASP A 28 -17.38 -18.21 -25.37
C ASP A 28 -18.00 -17.30 -24.31
N ARG A 29 -19.19 -17.66 -23.78
CA ARG A 29 -19.83 -16.89 -22.71
C ARG A 29 -19.00 -16.98 -21.44
N ARG A 30 -18.56 -18.19 -21.09
CA ARG A 30 -17.74 -18.39 -19.90
C ARG A 30 -16.39 -17.69 -20.01
N MET A 31 -15.78 -17.65 -21.19
CA MET A 31 -14.56 -16.88 -21.45
C MET A 31 -14.79 -15.38 -21.21
N ALA A 32 -15.84 -14.80 -21.77
CA ALA A 32 -16.16 -13.38 -21.58
C ALA A 32 -16.44 -13.02 -20.11
N ASP A 33 -17.16 -13.90 -19.40
CA ASP A 33 -17.41 -13.72 -17.97
C ASP A 33 -16.11 -13.77 -17.14
N LEU A 34 -15.19 -14.67 -17.49
CA LEU A 34 -13.89 -14.79 -16.83
C LEU A 34 -13.01 -13.57 -17.07
N ASP A 35 -13.01 -13.01 -18.29
CA ASP A 35 -12.27 -11.79 -18.63
C ASP A 35 -12.81 -10.58 -17.86
N ALA A 36 -14.13 -10.40 -17.84
CA ALA A 36 -14.77 -9.32 -17.10
C ALA A 36 -14.52 -9.42 -15.59
N ALA A 37 -14.60 -10.64 -15.05
CA ALA A 37 -14.28 -10.91 -13.66
C ALA A 37 -12.80 -10.56 -13.38
N TYR A 38 -11.85 -11.12 -14.13
CA TYR A 38 -10.42 -10.85 -13.94
C TYR A 38 -10.10 -9.34 -13.88
N GLN A 39 -10.67 -8.55 -14.79
CA GLN A 39 -10.51 -7.09 -14.79
C GLN A 39 -11.07 -6.43 -13.52
N ARG A 40 -12.25 -6.85 -13.08
CA ARG A 40 -12.88 -6.37 -11.85
C ARG A 40 -12.06 -6.71 -10.61
N GLU A 41 -11.56 -7.94 -10.53
CA GLU A 41 -10.75 -8.38 -9.39
C GLU A 41 -9.39 -7.69 -9.35
N GLN A 42 -8.78 -7.42 -10.51
CA GLN A 42 -7.54 -6.65 -10.61
C GLN A 42 -7.73 -5.22 -10.07
N LEU A 43 -8.80 -4.54 -10.48
CA LEU A 43 -9.13 -3.20 -9.99
C LEU A 43 -9.40 -3.20 -8.48
N LEU A 44 -10.14 -4.19 -7.97
CA LEU A 44 -10.39 -4.31 -6.54
C LEU A 44 -9.08 -4.50 -5.76
N LEU A 45 -8.17 -5.31 -6.27
CA LEU A 45 -6.88 -5.54 -5.63
C LEU A 45 -6.01 -4.28 -5.62
N GLU A 46 -6.01 -3.50 -6.71
CA GLU A 46 -5.32 -2.20 -6.78
C GLU A 46 -5.83 -1.25 -5.67
N VAL A 47 -7.15 -1.09 -5.54
CA VAL A 47 -7.76 -0.27 -4.48
C VAL A 47 -7.40 -0.78 -3.08
N LEU A 48 -7.40 -2.09 -2.86
CA LEU A 48 -7.03 -2.67 -1.57
C LEU A 48 -5.54 -2.46 -1.24
N LEU A 49 -4.67 -2.49 -2.26
CA LEU A 49 -3.25 -2.21 -2.09
C LEU A 49 -3.02 -0.74 -1.77
N ASP A 50 -3.74 0.18 -2.43
CA ASP A 50 -3.68 1.62 -2.15
C ASP A 50 -4.12 1.92 -0.71
N ILE A 51 -5.22 1.33 -0.26
CA ILE A 51 -5.71 1.47 1.13
C ILE A 51 -4.66 0.94 2.11
N ARG A 52 -4.10 -0.25 1.85
CA ARG A 52 -3.10 -0.85 2.71
C ARG A 52 -1.84 0.01 2.80
N ASP A 53 -1.39 0.55 1.67
CA ASP A 53 -0.21 1.40 1.62
C ASP A 53 -0.48 2.73 2.37
N GLY A 54 -1.66 3.33 2.22
CA GLY A 54 -2.09 4.51 3.00
C GLY A 54 -2.24 4.25 4.51
N LEU A 55 -2.56 3.02 4.92
CA LEU A 55 -2.55 2.60 6.33
C LEU A 55 -1.14 2.26 6.85
N SER A 56 -0.22 1.91 5.94
CA SER A 56 1.15 1.51 6.27
C SER A 56 2.12 2.69 6.28
N GLU A 57 1.74 3.83 5.72
CA GLU A 57 2.47 5.07 5.93
C GLU A 57 2.55 5.34 7.45
N PRO A 58 3.75 5.31 8.05
CA PRO A 58 3.88 5.72 9.44
C PRO A 58 3.44 7.17 9.47
N LYS A 59 2.37 7.48 10.23
CA LYS A 59 2.00 8.85 10.59
C LYS A 59 3.29 9.57 10.91
N HIS A 60 3.66 10.50 10.03
CA HIS A 60 4.77 11.43 10.11
C HIS A 60 5.62 11.16 11.36
N LYS A 61 6.69 10.37 11.24
CA LYS A 61 7.66 10.26 12.34
C LYS A 61 8.00 11.72 12.67
N PRO A 62 7.65 12.24 13.85
CA PRO A 62 8.05 13.60 14.19
C PRO A 62 9.55 13.64 13.98
N PRO A 63 10.10 14.74 13.42
CA PRO A 63 11.54 14.82 13.18
C PRO A 63 12.22 14.40 14.48
N SER A 64 12.89 13.25 14.43
CA SER A 64 13.71 12.78 15.53
C SER A 64 14.99 13.59 15.47
N ASP A 65 14.83 14.89 15.73
CA ASP A 65 15.85 15.86 16.05
C ASP A 65 15.18 17.05 16.74
N PRO A 66 15.24 17.05 18.08
CA PRO A 66 15.67 18.23 18.79
C PRO A 66 17.00 17.86 19.43
N THR A 67 18.06 17.88 18.64
CA THR A 67 19.35 18.33 19.15
C THR A 67 19.18 19.78 19.59
N GLY A 68 18.61 19.93 20.78
CA GLY A 68 18.13 21.18 21.33
C GLY A 68 17.60 20.89 22.72
N ASN A 69 18.49 20.37 23.57
CA ASN A 69 18.25 20.08 24.97
C ASN A 69 17.41 21.22 25.58
N PRO A 70 16.18 20.99 26.07
CA PRO A 70 15.27 22.05 26.52
C PRO A 70 15.88 22.89 27.65
N LEU A 71 16.85 22.33 28.38
CA LEU A 71 17.70 23.05 29.33
C LEU A 71 18.56 24.14 28.68
N ALA A 72 19.11 23.89 27.49
CA ALA A 72 19.91 24.89 26.76
C ALA A 72 19.05 26.08 26.29
N ALA A 73 17.78 25.83 25.93
CA ALA A 73 16.82 26.89 25.62
C ALA A 73 16.53 27.75 26.87
N LEU A 74 16.36 27.14 28.04
CA LEU A 74 16.15 27.84 29.31
C LEU A 74 17.38 28.66 29.74
N ASP A 75 18.59 28.13 29.58
CA ASP A 75 19.83 28.87 29.88
C ASP A 75 20.02 30.09 28.97
N THR A 76 19.65 29.96 27.69
CA THR A 76 19.70 31.07 26.74
C THR A 76 18.77 32.20 27.16
N ILE A 77 17.53 31.86 27.55
CA ILE A 77 16.56 32.83 28.05
C ILE A 77 17.09 33.52 29.32
N ARG A 78 17.62 32.76 30.28
CA ARG A 78 18.16 33.31 31.54
C ARG A 78 19.33 34.28 31.32
N ARG A 79 20.18 34.03 30.33
CA ARG A 79 21.34 34.88 30.01
C ARG A 79 20.92 36.23 29.44
N ILE A 80 19.88 36.24 28.61
CA ILE A 80 19.31 37.46 28.03
C ILE A 80 18.67 38.33 29.13
N THR A 81 17.99 37.73 30.11
CA THR A 81 17.34 38.48 31.19
C THR A 81 18.33 39.07 32.20
N LYS A 82 19.53 38.49 32.35
CA LYS A 82 20.59 39.02 33.25
C LYS A 82 21.37 40.21 32.67
N LEU A 83 21.24 40.48 31.38
CA LEU A 83 21.93 41.56 30.66
C LEU A 83 21.06 42.83 30.54
N ARG A 84 19.92 42.89 31.23
CA ARG A 84 19.07 44.07 31.38
C ARG A 84 19.12 44.60 32.80
#